data_AF-A0A2J4PGR4-F1
#
_entry.id   AF-A0A2J4PGR4-F1
#
_cell.length_a   1.000
_cell.length_b   1.000
_cell.length_c   1.000
_cell.angle_alpha   90.00
_cell.angle_beta   90.00
_cell.angle_gamma   90.00
#
_symmetry.space_group_name_H-M   'P 1'
#
loop_
_entity.id
_entity.type
_entity.pdbx_description
1 polymer ?
#
loop_
_entity_poly.entity_id
_entity_poly.type
_entity_poly.pdbx_seq_one_letter_code
_entity_poly.pdbx_strand_id
1 'polypeptide(L)'
;SGLNLPGETFAPMQKQWQLGVRPAFPAQTVNSGAVLQPGESWQAPAAQSEGFSPATLQGQLVFSGKPPLNLARYIRDLKAYPYGCLEQTTSGLFPSLYTNAVQLKALGISGDSDEKRRAAVDIGISRLLQMQRDDGGFALWDKQGPEEYWLSAYAMDFLVRAGEQGYSVPTNAVNSGNQRLLRYLQEPGLMTVRYSDDAQASRFAAQAYAALVLARQQKAPLGALREIWSRHDQARSGLPLLQLGVALKLMGDAPRGDEALKLAMATPRQDANRWLGDYGSELRDDALKLALLEENKLLPEAQNTLLSNLAEEAYGQRWLSTQESN
;
A
#
# COMPACT_ATOMS: atom_id res chain seq x y z
N SER A 1 -13.36 -5.89 -49.61
CA SER A 1 -12.87 -7.17 -50.14
C SER A 1 -12.61 -6.98 -51.62
N GLY A 2 -11.43 -7.35 -52.11
CA GLY A 2 -11.01 -7.14 -53.51
C GLY A 2 -11.21 -8.37 -54.41
N LEU A 3 -12.11 -9.28 -54.05
CA LEU A 3 -12.40 -10.49 -54.82
C LEU A 3 -13.79 -10.34 -55.43
N ASN A 4 -13.84 -10.30 -56.76
CA ASN A 4 -15.06 -10.21 -57.54
C ASN A 4 -15.21 -11.57 -58.26
N LEU A 5 -16.13 -12.41 -57.78
CA LEU A 5 -16.41 -13.72 -58.37
C LEU A 5 -17.68 -13.62 -59.23
N PRO A 6 -17.70 -14.20 -60.45
CA PRO A 6 -18.87 -14.13 -61.32
C PRO A 6 -20.08 -14.81 -60.67
N GLY A 7 -21.18 -14.08 -60.47
CA GLY A 7 -22.44 -14.61 -59.96
C GLY A 7 -22.65 -14.51 -58.44
N GLU A 8 -21.67 -13.98 -57.68
CA GLU A 8 -21.78 -13.85 -56.23
C GLU A 8 -21.76 -12.38 -55.78
N THR A 9 -22.85 -11.94 -55.15
CA THR A 9 -22.96 -10.60 -54.53
C THR A 9 -22.63 -10.72 -53.05
N PHE A 10 -21.41 -10.37 -52.66
CA PHE A 10 -21.03 -10.35 -51.24
C PHE A 10 -21.58 -9.10 -50.55
N ALA A 11 -22.14 -9.26 -49.36
CA ALA A 11 -22.48 -8.12 -48.51
C ALA A 11 -21.21 -7.28 -48.25
N PRO A 12 -21.28 -5.93 -48.31
CA PRO A 12 -20.13 -5.08 -48.10
C PRO A 12 -19.48 -5.37 -46.74
N MET A 13 -18.20 -5.75 -46.78
CA MET A 13 -17.46 -6.14 -45.58
C MET A 13 -17.16 -4.90 -44.74
N GLN A 14 -17.88 -4.72 -43.64
CA GLN A 14 -17.58 -3.67 -42.66
C GLN A 14 -16.44 -4.13 -41.75
N LYS A 15 -15.33 -3.39 -41.74
CA LYS A 15 -14.24 -3.58 -40.79
C LYS A 15 -14.19 -2.38 -39.85
N GLN A 16 -13.97 -2.65 -38.57
CA GLN A 16 -13.74 -1.63 -37.56
C GLN A 16 -12.40 -1.91 -36.89
N TRP A 17 -11.62 -0.85 -36.65
CA TRP A 17 -10.37 -0.90 -35.91
C TRP A 17 -10.42 0.13 -34.78
N GLN A 18 -10.09 -0.30 -33.57
CA GLN A 18 -9.94 0.58 -32.41
C GLN A 18 -8.46 0.68 -32.07
N LEU A 19 -8.00 1.91 -31.85
CA LEU A 19 -6.61 2.20 -31.51
C LEU A 19 -6.60 2.97 -30.18
N GLY A 20 -5.73 2.54 -29.27
CA GLY A 20 -5.50 3.27 -28.02
C GLY A 20 -4.82 4.62 -28.32
N VAL A 21 -5.40 5.70 -27.80
CA VAL A 21 -4.83 7.05 -27.91
C VAL A 21 -4.31 7.45 -26.52
N ARG A 22 -3.06 7.89 -26.45
CA ARG A 22 -2.47 8.45 -25.23
C ARG A 22 -1.79 9.79 -25.53
N PRO A 23 -1.92 10.81 -24.66
CA PRO A 23 -1.17 12.05 -24.80
C PRO A 23 0.35 11.80 -24.78
N ALA A 24 1.11 12.69 -25.44
CA ALA A 24 2.57 12.62 -25.49
C ALA A 24 3.26 13.10 -24.20
N PHE A 25 2.49 13.61 -23.24
CA PHE A 25 2.94 14.16 -21.97
C PHE A 25 2.17 13.53 -20.80
N PRO A 26 2.79 13.42 -19.62
CA PRO A 26 2.11 12.92 -18.43
C PRO A 26 1.00 13.89 -17.98
N ALA A 27 0.00 13.35 -17.28
CA ALA A 27 -0.98 14.18 -16.60
C ALA A 27 -0.28 15.03 -15.53
N GLN A 28 -0.75 16.27 -15.37
CA GLN A 28 -0.32 17.15 -14.28
C GLN A 28 -1.44 17.25 -13.24
N THR A 29 -1.06 17.44 -11.98
CA THR A 29 -1.99 17.64 -10.86
C THR A 29 -1.60 18.89 -10.09
N VAL A 30 -2.62 19.64 -9.67
CA VAL A 30 -2.47 20.80 -8.78
C VAL A 30 -3.39 20.56 -7.59
N ASN A 31 -2.84 20.68 -6.38
CA ASN A 31 -3.56 20.45 -5.15
C ASN A 31 -3.66 21.75 -4.36
N SER A 32 -4.85 22.06 -3.84
CA SER A 32 -5.08 23.20 -2.95
C SER A 32 -6.25 23.02 -1.98
N GLY A 33 -6.35 23.88 -0.97
CA GLY A 33 -6.98 23.60 0.30
C GLY A 33 -6.46 24.54 1.40
N ALA A 34 -7.32 24.77 2.37
CA ALA A 34 -7.10 25.68 3.48
C ALA A 34 -8.01 25.26 4.63
N VAL A 35 -7.60 25.57 5.86
CA VAL A 35 -8.49 25.53 7.02
C VAL A 35 -9.20 26.88 7.07
N LEU A 36 -10.54 26.87 7.11
CA LEU A 36 -11.35 28.08 7.18
C LEU A 36 -11.99 28.22 8.54
N GLN A 37 -11.75 29.36 9.19
CA GLN A 37 -12.49 29.77 10.37
C GLN A 37 -13.89 30.27 9.99
N PRO A 38 -14.85 30.28 10.94
CA PRO A 38 -16.19 30.79 10.68
C PRO A 38 -16.17 32.22 10.11
N GLY A 39 -16.76 32.41 8.93
CA GLY A 39 -16.81 33.71 8.24
C GLY A 39 -15.69 33.96 7.23
N GLU A 40 -14.67 33.09 7.17
CA GLU A 40 -13.64 33.16 6.14
C GLU A 40 -14.15 32.62 4.80
N SER A 41 -13.49 33.06 3.71
CA SER A 41 -13.77 32.58 2.36
C SER A 41 -12.48 32.13 1.69
N TRP A 42 -12.57 31.08 0.89
CA TRP A 42 -11.47 30.59 0.07
C TRP A 42 -11.82 30.71 -1.40
N GLN A 43 -10.84 31.11 -2.21
CA GLN A 43 -10.95 31.13 -3.65
C GLN A 43 -9.81 30.32 -4.25
N ALA A 44 -10.13 29.49 -5.25
CA ALA A 44 -9.12 28.75 -5.99
C ALA A 44 -8.20 29.74 -6.73
N PRO A 45 -6.87 29.67 -6.56
CA PRO A 45 -5.93 30.48 -7.32
C PRO A 45 -6.13 30.33 -8.83
N ALA A 46 -6.18 31.45 -9.57
CA ALA A 46 -6.43 31.45 -11.01
C ALA A 46 -5.41 30.61 -11.81
N ALA A 47 -4.16 30.53 -11.32
CA ALA A 47 -3.09 29.76 -11.93
C ALA A 47 -3.30 28.23 -11.90
N GLN A 48 -4.29 27.71 -11.18
CA GLN A 48 -4.50 26.26 -11.05
C GLN A 48 -5.00 25.57 -12.31
N SER A 49 -5.67 26.32 -13.19
CA SER A 49 -6.15 25.82 -14.48
C SER A 49 -5.27 26.25 -15.65
N GLU A 50 -4.23 27.06 -15.40
CA GLU A 50 -3.28 27.48 -16.43
C GLU A 50 -2.46 26.28 -16.93
N GLY A 51 -2.29 26.18 -18.25
CA GLY A 51 -1.54 25.09 -18.89
C GLY A 51 -2.31 23.77 -19.03
N PHE A 52 -3.57 23.69 -18.55
CA PHE A 52 -4.42 22.52 -18.74
C PHE A 52 -5.32 22.66 -19.98
N SER A 53 -5.45 21.57 -20.74
CA SER A 53 -6.46 21.50 -21.80
C SER A 53 -7.86 21.40 -21.16
N PRO A 54 -8.84 22.26 -21.54
CA PRO A 54 -10.20 22.19 -21.01
C PRO A 54 -10.88 20.84 -21.25
N ALA A 55 -10.51 20.13 -22.31
CA ALA A 55 -11.08 18.83 -22.66
C ALA A 55 -10.69 17.70 -21.68
N THR A 56 -9.57 17.86 -20.95
CA THR A 56 -9.05 16.85 -20.02
C THR A 56 -9.07 17.31 -18.56
N LEU A 57 -9.39 18.58 -18.30
CA LEU A 57 -9.40 19.15 -16.96
C LEU A 57 -10.57 18.57 -16.15
N GLN A 58 -10.24 17.99 -15.00
CA GLN A 58 -11.19 17.47 -14.03
C GLN A 58 -10.77 17.95 -12.64
N GLY A 59 -11.75 18.21 -11.77
CA GLY A 59 -11.51 18.72 -10.42
C GLY A 59 -12.35 17.99 -9.38
N GLN A 60 -11.85 17.96 -8.14
CA GLN A 60 -12.57 17.45 -6.99
C GLN A 60 -12.36 18.41 -5.81
N LEU A 61 -13.45 18.77 -5.14
CA LEU A 61 -13.43 19.61 -3.95
C LEU A 61 -14.01 18.81 -2.78
N VAL A 62 -13.28 18.75 -1.67
CA VAL A 62 -13.66 18.01 -0.48
C VAL A 62 -13.85 19.00 0.68
N PHE A 63 -15.01 18.92 1.33
CA PHE A 63 -15.32 19.69 2.54
C PHE A 63 -15.36 18.75 3.73
N SER A 64 -14.76 19.15 4.84
CA SER A 64 -14.80 18.38 6.09
C SER A 64 -14.69 19.30 7.30
N GLY A 65 -15.43 18.96 8.36
CA GLY A 65 -15.30 19.61 9.67
C GLY A 65 -14.12 19.10 10.50
N LYS A 66 -13.33 18.17 9.96
CA LYS A 66 -12.09 17.60 10.53
C LYS A 66 -11.02 17.50 9.45
N PRO A 67 -9.72 17.46 9.78
CA PRO A 67 -8.65 17.33 8.78
C PRO A 67 -8.92 16.16 7.81
N PRO A 68 -9.17 16.40 6.51
CA PRO A 68 -9.57 15.35 5.59
C PRO A 68 -8.37 14.68 4.91
N LEU A 69 -8.44 13.36 4.75
CA LEU A 69 -7.62 12.62 3.80
C LEU A 69 -8.41 12.44 2.50
N ASN A 70 -7.84 12.82 1.36
CA ASN A 70 -8.52 12.71 0.07
C ASN A 70 -8.40 11.28 -0.50
N LEU A 71 -9.14 10.33 0.10
CA LEU A 71 -9.15 8.92 -0.32
C LEU A 71 -9.46 8.74 -1.81
N ALA A 72 -10.29 9.63 -2.39
CA ALA A 72 -10.64 9.56 -3.79
C ALA A 72 -9.47 9.88 -4.74
N ARG A 73 -8.51 10.70 -4.32
CA ARG A 73 -7.24 10.89 -5.04
C ARG A 73 -6.44 9.60 -5.02
N TYR A 74 -6.22 9.04 -3.83
CA TYR A 74 -5.33 7.89 -3.65
C TYR A 74 -5.81 6.64 -4.39
N ILE A 75 -7.12 6.36 -4.34
CA ILE A 75 -7.73 5.24 -5.08
C ILE A 75 -7.56 5.43 -6.61
N ARG A 76 -7.67 6.67 -7.10
CA ARG A 76 -7.45 6.95 -8.54
C ARG A 76 -6.00 6.79 -8.94
N ASP A 77 -5.08 7.27 -8.11
CA ASP A 77 -3.63 7.17 -8.36
C ASP A 77 -3.18 5.70 -8.39
N LEU A 78 -3.68 4.88 -7.46
CA LEU A 78 -3.44 3.43 -7.43
C LEU A 78 -4.08 2.69 -8.62
N LYS A 79 -5.31 3.06 -9.01
CA LYS A 79 -6.00 2.46 -10.18
C LYS A 79 -5.33 2.81 -11.51
N ALA A 80 -4.74 4.00 -11.62
CA ALA A 80 -4.10 4.48 -12.84
C ALA A 80 -2.70 3.90 -13.05
N TYR A 81 -2.13 3.22 -12.06
CA TYR A 81 -0.74 2.80 -12.08
C TYR A 81 -0.51 1.65 -13.09
N PRO A 82 0.32 1.82 -14.13
CA PRO A 82 0.36 0.91 -15.27
C PRO A 82 1.37 -0.24 -15.11
N TYR A 83 2.24 -0.18 -14.11
CA TYR A 83 3.34 -1.15 -13.92
C TYR A 83 2.96 -2.21 -12.89
N GLY A 84 3.48 -3.43 -13.08
CA GLY A 84 3.07 -4.62 -12.36
C GLY A 84 4.20 -5.31 -11.61
N CYS A 85 5.06 -4.54 -10.94
CA CYS A 85 5.98 -5.11 -9.93
C CYS A 85 5.18 -5.59 -8.71
N LEU A 86 5.80 -6.37 -7.84
CA LEU A 86 5.18 -6.93 -6.64
C LEU A 86 4.57 -5.85 -5.75
N GLU A 87 5.33 -4.81 -5.43
CA GLU A 87 4.89 -3.70 -4.58
C GLU A 87 3.66 -3.01 -5.19
N GLN A 88 3.77 -2.59 -6.45
CA GLN A 88 2.73 -1.83 -7.15
C GLN A 88 1.46 -2.65 -7.34
N THR A 89 1.60 -3.94 -7.67
CA THR A 89 0.46 -4.86 -7.79
C THR A 89 -0.23 -5.01 -6.44
N THR A 90 0.52 -5.18 -5.37
CA THR A 90 -0.05 -5.32 -4.02
C THR A 90 -0.76 -4.03 -3.57
N SER A 91 -0.10 -2.88 -3.71
CA SER A 91 -0.65 -1.56 -3.39
C SER A 91 -1.91 -1.24 -4.20
N GLY A 92 -1.95 -1.58 -5.48
CA GLY A 92 -3.13 -1.38 -6.33
C GLY A 92 -4.35 -2.23 -5.94
N LEU A 93 -4.12 -3.36 -5.26
CA LEU A 93 -5.18 -4.30 -4.89
C LEU A 93 -5.81 -4.02 -3.53
N PHE A 94 -5.07 -3.44 -2.60
CA PHE A 94 -5.55 -3.13 -1.24
C PHE A 94 -6.82 -2.26 -1.20
N PRO A 95 -6.96 -1.17 -1.98
CA PRO A 95 -8.23 -0.44 -2.02
C PRO A 95 -9.39 -1.30 -2.50
N SER A 96 -9.14 -2.19 -3.47
CA SER A 96 -10.15 -3.11 -3.98
C SER A 96 -10.53 -4.18 -2.94
N LEU A 97 -9.71 -4.41 -1.92
CA LEU A 97 -10.00 -5.33 -0.82
C LEU A 97 -11.00 -4.72 0.18
N TYR A 98 -10.88 -3.43 0.46
CA TYR A 98 -11.62 -2.74 1.53
C TYR A 98 -12.74 -1.81 1.05
N THR A 99 -12.88 -1.61 -0.26
CA THR A 99 -13.95 -0.78 -0.84
C THR A 99 -15.03 -1.60 -1.56
N ASN A 100 -16.22 -1.02 -1.67
CA ASN A 100 -17.32 -1.53 -2.49
C ASN A 100 -17.90 -0.47 -3.43
N ALA A 101 -18.76 -0.87 -4.36
CA ALA A 101 -19.33 0.03 -5.36
C ALA A 101 -20.10 1.22 -4.75
N VAL A 102 -20.77 1.02 -3.61
CA VAL A 102 -21.51 2.07 -2.90
C VAL A 102 -20.55 3.12 -2.31
N GLN A 103 -19.49 2.68 -1.65
CA GLN A 103 -18.46 3.56 -1.09
C GLN A 103 -17.71 4.32 -2.17
N LEU A 104 -17.31 3.65 -3.26
CA LEU A 104 -16.65 4.30 -4.39
C LEU A 104 -17.55 5.38 -5.00
N LYS A 105 -18.84 5.09 -5.19
CA LYS A 105 -19.82 6.07 -5.67
C LYS A 105 -20.00 7.24 -4.70
N ALA A 106 -20.03 6.99 -3.39
CA ALA A 106 -20.10 8.04 -2.37
C ALA A 106 -18.86 8.95 -2.36
N LEU A 107 -17.69 8.41 -2.73
CA LEU A 107 -16.44 9.16 -2.91
C LEU A 107 -16.34 9.87 -4.27
N GLY A 108 -17.36 9.76 -5.13
CA GLY A 108 -17.38 10.35 -6.47
C GLY A 108 -16.52 9.58 -7.49
N ILE A 109 -16.14 8.34 -7.19
CA ILE A 109 -15.33 7.49 -8.06
C ILE A 109 -16.26 6.58 -8.87
N SER A 110 -16.24 6.72 -10.19
CA SER A 110 -16.87 5.75 -11.09
C SER A 110 -16.04 4.47 -11.12
N GLY A 111 -16.60 3.41 -10.52
CA GLY A 111 -15.97 2.10 -10.38
C GLY A 111 -16.62 1.02 -11.25
N ASP A 112 -15.96 -0.13 -11.30
CA ASP A 112 -16.54 -1.36 -11.79
C ASP A 112 -17.61 -1.91 -10.81
N SER A 113 -18.42 -2.87 -11.24
CA SER A 113 -19.32 -3.58 -10.31
C SER A 113 -18.52 -4.38 -9.27
N ASP A 114 -19.15 -4.73 -8.15
CA ASP A 114 -18.48 -5.51 -7.10
C ASP A 114 -18.01 -6.89 -7.60
N GLU A 115 -18.74 -7.52 -8.53
CA GLU A 115 -18.34 -8.78 -9.15
C GLU A 115 -17.08 -8.61 -10.00
N LYS A 116 -17.03 -7.57 -10.83
CA LYS A 116 -15.87 -7.29 -11.67
C LYS A 116 -14.65 -6.87 -10.85
N ARG A 117 -14.86 -6.10 -9.77
CA ARG A 117 -13.81 -5.77 -8.79
C ARG A 117 -13.27 -7.04 -8.12
N ARG A 118 -14.13 -7.93 -7.64
CA ARG A 118 -13.71 -9.21 -7.04
C ARG A 118 -12.90 -10.07 -8.02
N ALA A 119 -13.36 -10.20 -9.27
CA ALA A 119 -12.62 -10.92 -10.30
C ALA A 119 -11.25 -10.30 -10.60
N ALA A 120 -11.14 -8.96 -10.57
CA ALA A 120 -9.85 -8.27 -10.71
C ALA A 120 -8.91 -8.58 -9.54
N VAL A 121 -9.42 -8.72 -8.32
CA VAL A 121 -8.63 -9.13 -7.15
C VAL A 121 -8.15 -10.58 -7.28
N ASP A 122 -8.98 -11.51 -7.76
CA ASP A 122 -8.57 -12.90 -8.00
C ASP A 122 -7.43 -13.00 -9.05
N ILE A 123 -7.51 -12.20 -10.12
CA ILE A 123 -6.44 -12.06 -11.11
C ILE A 123 -5.19 -11.46 -10.47
N GLY A 124 -5.36 -10.44 -9.62
CA GLY A 124 -4.29 -9.80 -8.86
C GLY A 124 -3.55 -10.77 -7.94
N ILE A 125 -4.28 -11.56 -7.15
CA ILE A 125 -3.73 -12.63 -6.31
C ILE A 125 -2.91 -13.60 -7.18
N SER A 126 -3.46 -14.05 -8.30
CA SER A 126 -2.76 -14.93 -9.23
C SER A 126 -1.46 -14.31 -9.76
N ARG A 127 -1.46 -13.00 -10.05
CA ARG A 127 -0.28 -12.25 -10.46
C ARG A 127 0.77 -12.16 -9.35
N LEU A 128 0.38 -11.90 -8.11
CA LEU A 128 1.30 -11.88 -6.96
C LEU A 128 1.99 -13.23 -6.80
N LEU A 129 1.24 -14.33 -6.91
CA LEU A 129 1.76 -15.69 -6.79
C LEU A 129 2.75 -16.07 -7.90
N GLN A 130 2.69 -15.44 -9.08
CA GLN A 130 3.70 -15.62 -10.13
C GLN A 130 5.08 -15.04 -9.74
N MET A 131 5.11 -14.11 -8.77
CA MET A 131 6.33 -13.52 -8.22
C MET A 131 6.79 -14.20 -6.94
N GLN A 132 6.04 -15.21 -6.47
CA GLN A 132 6.47 -16.05 -5.35
C GLN A 132 7.58 -16.99 -5.82
N ARG A 133 8.69 -16.96 -5.09
CA ARG A 133 9.88 -17.80 -5.29
C ARG A 133 9.62 -19.22 -4.77
N ASP A 134 10.41 -20.17 -5.26
CA ASP A 134 10.30 -21.58 -4.85
C ASP A 134 10.63 -21.79 -3.34
N ASP A 135 11.33 -20.84 -2.71
CA ASP A 135 11.63 -20.83 -1.27
C ASP A 135 10.52 -20.20 -0.40
N GLY A 136 9.40 -19.77 -1.02
CA GLY A 136 8.24 -19.17 -0.37
C GLY A 136 8.29 -17.64 -0.22
N GLY A 137 9.47 -17.02 -0.44
CA GLY A 137 9.62 -15.57 -0.48
C GLY A 137 9.05 -14.96 -1.76
N PHE A 138 9.11 -13.65 -1.89
CA PHE A 138 8.69 -12.95 -3.11
C PHE A 138 9.83 -12.09 -3.67
N ALA A 139 9.84 -11.95 -4.98
CA ALA A 139 10.78 -11.11 -5.72
C ALA A 139 10.05 -9.95 -6.41
N LEU A 140 10.76 -8.88 -6.75
CA LEU A 140 10.14 -7.64 -7.20
C LEU A 140 9.40 -7.75 -8.55
N TRP A 141 9.90 -8.55 -9.48
CA TRP A 141 9.40 -8.57 -10.88
C TRP A 141 9.00 -9.96 -11.36
N ASP A 142 9.78 -10.96 -10.98
CA ASP A 142 9.64 -12.36 -11.38
C ASP A 142 10.24 -13.27 -10.31
N LYS A 143 9.79 -14.52 -10.25
CA LYS A 143 10.21 -15.47 -9.22
C LYS A 143 11.70 -15.89 -9.27
N GLN A 144 12.43 -15.61 -10.36
CA GLN A 144 13.86 -15.88 -10.46
C GLN A 144 14.71 -14.72 -9.92
N GLY A 145 14.12 -13.53 -9.77
CA GLY A 145 14.74 -12.36 -9.19
C GLY A 145 15.16 -12.54 -7.72
N PRO A 146 15.99 -11.61 -7.19
CA PRO A 146 16.35 -11.63 -5.79
C PRO A 146 15.13 -11.48 -4.90
N GLU A 147 15.17 -12.13 -3.75
CA GLU A 147 14.11 -11.99 -2.75
C GLU A 147 14.09 -10.58 -2.15
N GLU A 148 12.88 -10.05 -2.00
CA GLU A 148 12.60 -8.79 -1.35
C GLU A 148 11.94 -9.07 0.00
N TYR A 149 12.73 -9.02 1.09
CA TYR A 149 12.29 -9.49 2.42
C TYR A 149 11.09 -8.69 2.96
N TRP A 150 11.17 -7.36 2.90
CA TRP A 150 10.08 -6.49 3.37
C TRP A 150 8.84 -6.64 2.49
N LEU A 151 9.00 -6.71 1.17
CA LEU A 151 7.87 -6.93 0.25
C LEU A 151 7.27 -8.33 0.35
N SER A 152 8.05 -9.33 0.76
CA SER A 152 7.51 -10.66 1.05
C SER A 152 6.55 -10.60 2.24
N ALA A 153 6.87 -9.83 3.29
CA ALA A 153 5.95 -9.58 4.39
C ALA A 153 4.72 -8.78 3.92
N TYR A 154 4.91 -7.75 3.09
CA TYR A 154 3.82 -6.95 2.52
C TYR A 154 2.83 -7.77 1.66
N ALA A 155 3.35 -8.58 0.74
CA ALA A 155 2.53 -9.47 -0.10
C ALA A 155 1.82 -10.53 0.76
N MET A 156 2.49 -11.08 1.77
CA MET A 156 1.86 -12.02 2.70
C MET A 156 0.77 -11.37 3.55
N ASP A 157 0.94 -10.12 4.01
CA ASP A 157 -0.09 -9.36 4.71
C ASP A 157 -1.35 -9.22 3.83
N PHE A 158 -1.16 -8.80 2.58
CA PHE A 158 -2.25 -8.72 1.61
C PHE A 158 -2.94 -10.08 1.39
N LEU A 159 -2.19 -11.16 1.16
CA LEU A 159 -2.76 -12.49 0.90
C LEU A 159 -3.54 -13.03 2.10
N VAL A 160 -3.06 -12.78 3.33
CA VAL A 160 -3.77 -13.17 4.56
C VAL A 160 -5.07 -12.38 4.68
N ARG A 161 -5.02 -11.06 4.54
CA ARG A 161 -6.20 -10.18 4.58
C ARG A 161 -7.19 -10.49 3.46
N ALA A 162 -6.71 -10.88 2.27
CA ALA A 162 -7.56 -11.34 1.18
C ALA A 162 -8.34 -12.61 1.57
N GLY A 163 -7.69 -13.57 2.23
CA GLY A 163 -8.37 -14.74 2.80
C GLY A 163 -9.45 -14.36 3.82
N GLU A 164 -9.18 -13.38 4.69
CA GLU A 164 -10.14 -12.87 5.69
C GLU A 164 -11.37 -12.21 5.04
N GLN A 165 -11.23 -11.60 3.87
CA GLN A 165 -12.32 -11.01 3.08
C GLN A 165 -13.03 -12.02 2.15
N GLY A 166 -12.68 -13.31 2.26
CA GLY A 166 -13.32 -14.41 1.55
C GLY A 166 -12.80 -14.68 0.12
N TYR A 167 -11.61 -14.18 -0.23
CA TYR A 167 -10.95 -14.54 -1.48
C TYR A 167 -10.22 -15.89 -1.37
N SER A 168 -10.15 -16.63 -2.46
CA SER A 168 -9.46 -17.92 -2.48
C SER A 168 -7.96 -17.71 -2.68
N VAL A 169 -7.17 -18.03 -1.66
CA VAL A 169 -5.70 -18.03 -1.75
C VAL A 169 -5.19 -19.46 -1.55
N PRO A 170 -4.34 -20.00 -2.45
CA PRO A 170 -3.82 -21.36 -2.31
C PRO A 170 -3.09 -21.57 -0.98
N THR A 171 -3.54 -22.57 -0.20
CA THR A 171 -2.99 -22.88 1.13
C THR A 171 -1.48 -23.12 1.10
N ASN A 172 -0.98 -23.75 0.04
CA ASN A 172 0.42 -24.07 -0.18
C ASN A 172 1.28 -22.79 -0.27
N ALA A 173 0.77 -21.78 -0.96
CA ALA A 173 1.43 -20.48 -1.10
C ALA A 173 1.50 -19.74 0.24
N VAL A 174 0.39 -19.74 1.00
CA VAL A 174 0.34 -19.13 2.33
C VAL A 174 1.24 -19.87 3.33
N ASN A 175 1.29 -21.21 3.27
CA ASN A 175 2.13 -22.01 4.15
C ASN A 175 3.62 -21.80 3.88
N SER A 176 4.03 -21.83 2.61
CA SER A 176 5.43 -21.57 2.22
C SER A 176 5.85 -20.13 2.55
N GLY A 177 4.99 -19.14 2.29
CA GLY A 177 5.22 -17.76 2.69
C GLY A 177 5.35 -17.60 4.20
N ASN A 178 4.47 -18.21 5.00
CA ASN A 178 4.58 -18.20 6.47
C ASN A 178 5.86 -18.87 6.98
N GLN A 179 6.28 -19.99 6.37
CA GLN A 179 7.57 -20.61 6.68
C GLN A 179 8.73 -19.67 6.38
N ARG A 180 8.65 -18.90 5.28
CA ARG A 180 9.65 -17.89 4.93
C ARG A 180 9.68 -16.75 5.95
N LEU A 181 8.53 -16.19 6.32
CA LEU A 181 8.43 -15.16 7.36
C LEU A 181 8.99 -15.64 8.70
N LEU A 182 8.75 -16.92 9.05
CA LEU A 182 9.28 -17.50 10.28
C LEU A 182 10.81 -17.55 10.27
N ARG A 183 11.42 -17.88 9.12
CA ARG A 183 12.88 -17.80 8.94
C ARG A 183 13.40 -16.38 9.10
N TYR A 184 12.65 -15.34 8.70
CA TYR A 184 13.07 -13.95 8.94
C TYR A 184 13.18 -13.66 10.44
N LEU A 185 12.26 -14.17 11.25
CA LEU A 185 12.29 -13.98 12.70
C LEU A 185 13.47 -14.72 13.36
N GLN A 186 13.76 -15.94 12.89
CA GLN A 186 14.73 -16.85 13.52
C GLN A 186 16.17 -16.67 13.01
N GLU A 187 16.34 -16.35 11.73
CA GLU A 187 17.64 -16.37 11.02
C GLU A 187 17.91 -15.04 10.28
N PRO A 188 17.88 -13.87 10.94
CA PRO A 188 18.01 -12.59 10.26
C PRO A 188 19.36 -12.39 9.55
N GLY A 189 20.39 -13.12 9.99
CA GLY A 189 21.72 -13.10 9.34
C GLY A 189 21.71 -13.61 7.90
N LEU A 190 20.72 -14.40 7.50
CA LEU A 190 20.58 -14.89 6.13
C LEU A 190 19.93 -13.86 5.18
N MET A 191 19.39 -12.77 5.71
CA MET A 191 18.86 -11.69 4.88
C MET A 191 20.00 -10.88 4.26
N THR A 192 20.19 -11.07 2.95
CA THR A 192 21.10 -10.29 2.11
C THR A 192 20.44 -9.01 1.65
N VAL A 193 20.44 -7.99 2.51
CA VAL A 193 19.92 -6.66 2.19
C VAL A 193 20.86 -5.98 1.20
N ARG A 194 20.38 -5.74 -0.03
CA ARG A 194 21.15 -5.07 -1.08
C ARG A 194 20.75 -3.60 -1.10
N TYR A 195 21.72 -2.71 -1.32
CA TYR A 195 21.52 -1.27 -1.50
C TYR A 195 21.06 -0.47 -0.27
N SER A 196 20.98 -1.08 0.92
CA SER A 196 20.62 -0.34 2.14
C SER A 196 21.81 0.38 2.76
N ASP A 197 21.58 1.62 3.22
CA ASP A 197 22.55 2.41 3.98
C ASP A 197 22.66 1.94 5.45
N ASP A 198 21.65 1.22 5.96
CA ASP A 198 21.64 0.62 7.30
C ASP A 198 21.01 -0.78 7.25
N ALA A 199 21.85 -1.78 6.99
CA ALA A 199 21.40 -3.17 6.86
C ALA A 199 20.81 -3.74 8.17
N GLN A 200 21.16 -3.21 9.35
CA GLN A 200 20.56 -3.65 10.61
C GLN A 200 19.13 -3.14 10.72
N ALA A 201 18.92 -1.86 10.42
CA ALA A 201 17.59 -1.26 10.39
C ALA A 201 16.66 -1.91 9.35
N SER A 202 17.18 -2.21 8.15
CA SER A 202 16.40 -2.92 7.11
C SER A 202 15.95 -4.31 7.57
N ARG A 203 16.84 -5.07 8.21
CA ARG A 203 16.48 -6.39 8.77
C ARG A 203 15.46 -6.23 9.88
N PHE A 204 15.64 -5.26 10.77
CA PHE A 204 14.69 -4.98 11.84
C PHE A 204 13.29 -4.67 11.28
N ALA A 205 13.20 -3.81 10.27
CA ALA A 205 11.94 -3.48 9.61
C ALA A 205 11.25 -4.70 8.98
N ALA A 206 12.01 -5.53 8.25
CA ALA A 206 11.47 -6.77 7.66
C ALA A 206 11.02 -7.78 8.73
N GLN A 207 11.80 -7.93 9.82
CA GLN A 207 11.45 -8.81 10.95
C GLN A 207 10.19 -8.34 11.67
N ALA A 208 10.09 -7.04 11.97
CA ALA A 208 8.94 -6.47 12.65
C ALA A 208 7.64 -6.61 11.85
N TYR A 209 7.71 -6.40 10.53
CA TYR A 209 6.53 -6.57 9.69
C TYR A 209 6.15 -8.06 9.56
N ALA A 210 7.13 -8.94 9.33
CA ALA A 210 6.89 -10.39 9.32
C ALA A 210 6.29 -10.89 10.65
N ALA A 211 6.75 -10.34 11.78
CA ALA A 211 6.22 -10.64 13.11
C ALA A 211 4.74 -10.26 13.23
N LEU A 212 4.34 -9.08 12.76
CA LEU A 212 2.95 -8.65 12.73
C LEU A 212 2.08 -9.60 11.89
N VAL A 213 2.51 -9.94 10.68
CA VAL A 213 1.75 -10.82 9.76
C VAL A 213 1.59 -12.23 10.34
N LEU A 214 2.62 -12.76 11.00
CA LEU A 214 2.54 -14.06 11.68
C LEU A 214 1.69 -13.99 12.95
N ALA A 215 1.77 -12.90 13.73
CA ALA A 215 1.01 -12.74 14.96
C ALA A 215 -0.51 -12.62 14.73
N ARG A 216 -0.93 -11.97 13.64
CA ARG A 216 -2.34 -11.97 13.19
C ARG A 216 -2.89 -13.38 12.99
N GLN A 217 -2.05 -14.29 12.50
CA GLN A 217 -2.39 -15.69 12.32
C GLN A 217 -2.12 -16.57 13.55
N GLN A 218 -1.70 -15.99 14.68
CA GLN A 218 -1.26 -16.71 15.89
C GLN A 218 -0.09 -17.68 15.66
N LYS A 219 0.77 -17.37 14.69
CA LYS A 219 1.92 -18.20 14.26
C LYS A 219 3.28 -17.62 14.65
N ALA A 220 3.33 -16.47 15.32
CA ALA A 220 4.59 -15.83 15.73
C ALA A 220 5.10 -16.38 17.08
N PRO A 221 6.25 -17.07 17.15
CA PRO A 221 6.76 -17.58 18.41
C PRO A 221 7.18 -16.43 19.34
N LEU A 222 6.66 -16.42 20.57
CA LEU A 222 6.89 -15.31 21.50
C LEU A 222 8.37 -15.10 21.86
N GLY A 223 9.17 -16.17 21.90
CA GLY A 223 10.62 -16.08 22.09
C GLY A 223 11.32 -15.31 20.98
N ALA A 224 10.90 -15.50 19.72
CA ALA A 224 11.45 -14.76 18.59
C ALA A 224 11.05 -13.27 18.64
N LEU A 225 9.81 -12.96 19.01
CA LEU A 225 9.36 -11.57 19.19
C LEU A 225 10.16 -10.84 20.26
N ARG A 226 10.41 -11.50 21.40
CA ARG A 226 11.24 -10.96 22.50
C ARG A 226 12.68 -10.72 22.06
N GLU A 227 13.23 -11.57 21.21
CA GLU A 227 14.60 -11.42 20.71
C GLU A 227 14.73 -10.38 19.58
N ILE A 228 13.64 -10.06 18.89
CA ILE A 228 13.61 -8.87 18.03
C ILE A 228 13.53 -7.62 18.92
N TRP A 229 12.70 -7.64 19.96
CA TRP A 229 12.55 -6.54 20.90
C TRP A 229 13.85 -6.19 21.66
N SER A 230 14.71 -7.17 21.96
CA SER A 230 16.02 -6.92 22.59
C SER A 230 16.94 -6.01 21.75
N ARG A 231 16.66 -5.87 20.44
CA ARG A 231 17.40 -5.08 19.45
C ARG A 231 16.60 -3.89 18.90
N HIS A 232 15.63 -3.37 19.67
CA HIS A 232 14.75 -2.28 19.26
C HIS A 232 15.49 -0.97 18.93
N ASP A 233 16.71 -0.79 19.44
CA ASP A 233 17.62 0.31 19.14
C ASP A 233 18.10 0.33 17.67
N GLN A 234 17.93 -0.77 16.94
CA GLN A 234 18.20 -0.87 15.51
C GLN A 234 17.10 -0.20 14.66
N ALA A 235 15.95 0.13 15.24
CA ALA A 235 14.88 0.82 14.53
C ALA A 235 15.33 2.23 14.10
N ARG A 236 14.97 2.60 12.86
CA ARG A 236 15.17 3.96 12.31
C ARG A 236 13.85 4.66 11.98
N SER A 237 12.74 4.04 12.37
CA SER A 237 11.38 4.57 12.27
C SER A 237 10.53 3.97 13.38
N GLY A 238 9.51 4.69 13.82
CA GLY A 238 8.50 4.21 14.75
C GLY A 238 7.62 3.08 14.20
N LEU A 239 7.45 2.96 12.88
CA LEU A 239 6.54 1.97 12.30
C LEU A 239 6.93 0.51 12.62
N PRO A 240 8.18 0.05 12.41
CA PRO A 240 8.61 -1.28 12.83
C PRO A 240 8.40 -1.56 14.33
N LEU A 241 8.64 -0.56 15.19
CA LEU A 241 8.42 -0.69 16.63
C LEU A 241 6.93 -0.89 16.94
N LEU A 242 6.05 -0.15 16.25
CA LEU A 242 4.61 -0.29 16.39
C LEU A 242 4.14 -1.69 15.95
N GLN A 243 4.60 -2.16 14.80
CA GLN A 243 4.28 -3.49 14.25
C GLN A 243 4.70 -4.59 15.24
N LEU A 244 5.91 -4.49 15.79
CA LEU A 244 6.41 -5.43 16.79
C LEU A 244 5.63 -5.35 18.10
N GLY A 245 5.27 -4.14 18.55
CA GLY A 245 4.45 -3.92 19.74
C GLY A 245 3.07 -4.57 19.62
N VAL A 246 2.40 -4.38 18.48
CA VAL A 246 1.13 -5.05 18.17
C VAL A 246 1.32 -6.58 18.15
N ALA A 247 2.37 -7.09 17.50
CA ALA A 247 2.66 -8.52 17.47
C ALA A 247 2.86 -9.12 18.87
N LEU A 248 3.60 -8.42 19.75
CA LEU A 248 3.81 -8.83 21.14
C LEU A 248 2.49 -8.90 21.91
N LYS A 249 1.62 -7.89 21.78
CA LYS A 249 0.30 -7.87 22.42
C LYS A 249 -0.60 -9.01 21.92
N LEU A 250 -0.64 -9.23 20.60
CA LEU A 250 -1.41 -10.32 19.98
C LEU A 250 -0.97 -11.72 20.43
N MET A 251 0.32 -11.88 20.76
CA MET A 251 0.88 -13.14 21.27
C MET A 251 0.95 -13.22 22.80
N GLY A 252 0.40 -12.23 23.53
CA GLY A 252 0.24 -12.26 24.99
C GLY A 252 1.33 -11.63 25.85
N ASP A 253 2.32 -10.92 25.28
CA ASP A 253 3.32 -10.14 26.03
C ASP A 253 2.95 -8.65 26.02
N ALA A 254 1.88 -8.32 26.74
CA ALA A 254 1.38 -6.96 26.85
C ALA A 254 2.40 -5.95 27.41
N PRO A 255 3.21 -6.27 28.45
CA PRO A 255 4.17 -5.32 29.00
C PRO A 255 5.19 -4.82 27.97
N ARG A 256 5.85 -5.73 27.23
CA ARG A 256 6.78 -5.33 26.16
C ARG A 256 6.05 -4.70 24.98
N GLY A 257 4.84 -5.18 24.69
CA GLY A 257 3.98 -4.58 23.70
C GLY A 257 3.74 -3.09 23.97
N ASP A 258 3.37 -2.72 25.20
CA ASP A 258 3.11 -1.34 25.58
C ASP A 258 4.37 -0.47 25.59
N GLU A 259 5.52 -1.02 26.00
CA GLU A 259 6.83 -0.35 25.87
C GLU A 259 7.16 -0.04 24.39
N ALA A 260 6.94 -1.02 23.51
CA ALA A 260 7.16 -0.87 22.07
C ALA A 260 6.23 0.18 21.44
N LEU A 261 4.95 0.18 21.80
CA LEU A 261 3.99 1.19 21.33
C LEU A 261 4.40 2.60 21.79
N LYS A 262 4.82 2.76 23.05
CA LYS A 262 5.29 4.05 23.57
C LYS A 262 6.53 4.53 22.83
N LEU A 263 7.51 3.63 22.61
CA LEU A 263 8.74 3.97 21.90
C LEU A 263 8.47 4.28 20.42
N ALA A 264 7.55 3.55 19.78
CA ALA A 264 7.13 3.78 18.40
C ALA A 264 6.63 5.20 18.18
N MET A 265 5.85 5.74 19.13
CA MET A 265 5.32 7.10 19.03
C MET A 265 6.36 8.19 19.28
N ALA A 266 7.42 7.88 20.03
CA ALA A 266 8.50 8.81 20.31
C ALA A 266 9.63 8.77 19.27
N THR A 267 9.61 7.81 18.34
CA THR A 267 10.69 7.59 17.36
C THR A 267 10.27 8.11 15.98
N PRO A 268 10.75 9.29 15.56
CA PRO A 268 10.55 9.76 14.18
C PRO A 268 11.34 8.91 13.18
N ARG A 269 10.95 8.97 11.90
CA ARG A 269 11.77 8.38 10.83
C ARG A 269 13.07 9.16 10.71
N GLN A 270 14.20 8.46 10.76
CA GLN A 270 15.53 9.09 10.66
C GLN A 270 15.95 9.27 9.21
N ASP A 271 16.47 10.45 8.89
CA ASP A 271 17.20 10.82 7.66
C ASP A 271 16.53 10.37 6.35
N ALA A 272 15.72 11.26 5.76
CA ALA A 272 15.00 11.02 4.51
C ALA A 272 15.92 10.66 3.30
N ASN A 273 17.23 10.91 3.40
CA ASN A 273 18.18 10.58 2.33
C ASN A 273 18.75 9.17 2.43
N ARG A 274 18.41 8.39 3.47
CA ARG A 274 18.87 7.00 3.61
C ARG A 274 17.88 6.02 3.02
N TRP A 275 18.38 5.09 2.21
CA TRP A 275 17.59 3.99 1.72
C TRP A 275 17.62 2.82 2.70
N LEU A 276 16.45 2.51 3.30
CA LEU A 276 16.28 1.38 4.22
C LEU A 276 15.70 0.13 3.56
N GLY A 277 15.32 0.18 2.28
CA GLY A 277 14.70 -0.97 1.59
C GLY A 277 13.30 -1.37 2.12
N ASP A 278 12.67 -0.51 2.91
CA ASP A 278 11.33 -0.69 3.47
C ASP A 278 10.23 0.04 2.68
N TYR A 279 10.60 0.61 1.53
CA TYR A 279 9.75 1.41 0.64
C TYR A 279 9.02 2.56 1.36
N GLY A 280 9.63 3.07 2.44
CA GLY A 280 9.01 4.01 3.35
C GLY A 280 9.38 5.47 3.16
N SER A 281 8.49 6.31 3.68
CA SER A 281 8.68 7.74 3.95
C SER A 281 8.05 8.07 5.30
N GLU A 282 8.26 9.28 5.80
CA GLU A 282 7.60 9.75 7.02
C GLU A 282 6.07 9.71 6.87
N LEU A 283 5.56 10.24 5.75
CA LEU A 283 4.14 10.20 5.39
C LEU A 283 3.57 8.77 5.38
N ARG A 284 4.28 7.83 4.73
CA ARG A 284 3.88 6.42 4.67
C ARG A 284 3.85 5.81 6.07
N ASP A 285 4.90 6.02 6.85
CA ASP A 285 5.03 5.46 8.20
C ASP A 285 3.93 5.98 9.13
N ASP A 286 3.59 7.27 9.06
CA ASP A 286 2.53 7.89 9.84
C ASP A 286 1.13 7.38 9.45
N ALA A 287 0.86 7.22 8.15
CA ALA A 287 -0.38 6.64 7.65
C ALA A 287 -0.57 5.20 8.15
N LEU A 288 0.46 4.35 8.03
CA LEU A 288 0.39 2.96 8.50
C LEU A 288 0.34 2.86 10.03
N LYS A 289 1.02 3.76 10.77
CA LYS A 289 0.87 3.82 12.23
C LYS A 289 -0.56 4.14 12.61
N LEU A 290 -1.19 5.14 11.98
CA LEU A 290 -2.58 5.49 12.23
C LEU A 290 -3.52 4.31 11.95
N ALA A 291 -3.36 3.64 10.81
CA ALA A 291 -4.17 2.47 10.45
C ALA A 291 -4.02 1.32 11.46
N LEU A 292 -2.79 1.00 11.89
CA LEU A 292 -2.54 -0.05 12.88
C LEU A 292 -3.10 0.29 14.26
N LEU A 293 -3.03 1.56 14.68
CA LEU A 293 -3.60 2.02 15.95
C LEU A 293 -5.12 1.93 15.93
N GLU A 294 -5.77 2.35 14.84
CA GLU A 294 -7.22 2.29 14.67
C GLU A 294 -7.70 0.83 14.66
N GLU A 295 -7.09 -0.01 13.83
CA GLU A 295 -7.47 -1.41 13.64
C GLU A 295 -7.37 -2.21 14.95
N ASN A 296 -6.40 -1.89 15.81
CA ASN A 296 -6.17 -2.55 17.10
C ASN A 296 -6.77 -1.80 18.29
N LYS A 297 -7.48 -0.68 18.06
CA LYS A 297 -8.11 0.16 19.09
C LYS A 297 -7.11 0.64 20.17
N LEU A 298 -5.92 1.07 19.74
CA LEU A 298 -4.81 1.48 20.59
C LEU A 298 -4.60 3.00 20.56
N LEU A 299 -4.26 3.60 21.70
CA LEU A 299 -3.84 5.01 21.82
C LEU A 299 -4.77 6.02 21.11
N PRO A 300 -6.08 6.07 21.42
CA PRO A 300 -7.05 6.92 20.71
C PRO A 300 -6.69 8.41 20.73
N GLU A 301 -6.01 8.89 21.78
CA GLU A 301 -5.54 10.28 21.86
C GLU A 301 -4.44 10.58 20.82
N ALA A 302 -3.49 9.66 20.62
CA ALA A 302 -2.41 9.81 19.66
C ALA A 302 -2.90 9.75 18.20
N GLN A 303 -4.00 9.02 17.94
CA GLN A 303 -4.60 8.91 16.60
C GLN A 303 -5.06 10.27 16.06
N ASN A 304 -5.64 11.14 16.90
CA ASN A 304 -6.12 12.46 16.48
C ASN A 304 -4.96 13.39 16.07
N THR A 305 -3.85 13.34 16.80
CA THR A 305 -2.64 14.11 16.47
C THR A 305 -2.02 13.60 15.17
N LEU A 306 -1.87 12.27 15.02
CA LEU A 306 -1.35 11.66 13.80
C LEU A 306 -2.21 12.00 12.58
N LEU A 307 -3.54 11.93 12.70
CA LEU A 307 -4.45 12.27 11.60
C LEU A 307 -4.30 13.74 11.18
N SER A 308 -4.16 14.66 12.14
CA SER A 308 -3.96 16.08 11.83
C SER A 308 -2.66 16.30 11.07
N ASN A 309 -1.54 15.75 11.56
CA ASN A 309 -0.23 15.86 10.91
C ASN A 309 -0.26 15.25 9.50
N LEU A 310 -0.83 14.05 9.37
CA LEU A 310 -0.92 13.35 8.10
C LEU A 310 -1.74 14.12 7.06
N ALA A 311 -2.83 14.75 7.48
CA ALA A 311 -3.65 15.57 6.59
C ALA A 311 -2.89 16.80 6.08
N GLU A 312 -2.06 17.42 6.93
CA GLU A 312 -1.21 18.55 6.53
C GLU A 312 -0.10 18.12 5.57
N GLU A 313 0.59 17.01 5.88
CA GLU A 313 1.70 16.49 5.07
C GLU A 313 1.23 15.99 3.70
N ALA A 314 0.19 15.15 3.65
CA ALA A 314 -0.28 14.51 2.42
C ALA A 314 -0.78 15.52 1.39
N TYR A 315 -1.37 16.61 1.88
CA TYR A 315 -1.99 17.62 1.07
C TYR A 315 -0.95 18.45 0.27
N GLY A 316 0.22 18.71 0.85
CA GLY A 316 1.31 19.46 0.20
C GLY A 316 2.06 18.68 -0.88
N GLN A 317 1.88 17.35 -0.95
CA GLN A 317 2.66 16.49 -1.84
C GLN A 317 2.12 16.51 -3.27
N ARG A 318 2.98 16.91 -4.20
CA ARG A 318 2.70 16.86 -5.65
C ARG A 318 2.73 15.43 -6.18
N TRP A 319 3.72 14.64 -5.75
CA TRP A 319 3.89 13.25 -6.14
C TRP A 319 3.86 12.37 -4.90
N LEU A 320 3.16 11.25 -5.00
CA LEU A 320 3.11 10.22 -3.99
C LEU A 320 3.55 8.90 -4.64
N SER A 321 4.31 8.11 -3.91
CA SER A 321 4.58 6.73 -4.28
C SER A 321 3.31 5.88 -4.17
N THR A 322 3.33 4.69 -4.78
CA THR A 322 2.28 3.67 -4.59
C THR A 322 2.14 3.25 -3.13
N GLN A 323 3.24 3.19 -2.38
CA GLN A 323 3.21 2.91 -0.93
C GLN A 323 2.58 4.04 -0.11
N GLU A 324 2.85 5.31 -0.40
CA GLU A 324 2.22 6.44 0.31
C GLU A 324 0.75 6.62 -0.05
N SER A 325 0.38 6.23 -1.27
CA SER A 325 -1.02 6.30 -1.72
C SER A 325 -1.87 5.17 -1.14
N ASN A 326 -1.26 4.07 -0.70
CA ASN A 326 -1.96 2.89 -0.20
C ASN A 326 -2.14 2.90 1.31
#